data_AF-A0A1I1FHQ2-F1
#
_entry.id   AF-A0A1I1FHQ2-F1
#
_cell.length_a   1.000
_cell.length_b   1.000
_cell.length_c   1.000
_cell.angle_alpha   90.00
_cell.angle_beta   90.00
_cell.angle_gamma   90.00
#
_symmetry.space_group_name_H-M   'P 1'
#
loop_
_entity.id
_entity.type
_entity.pdbx_description
1 polymer ?
#
loop_
_entity_poly.entity_id
_entity_poly.type
_entity_poly.pdbx_seq_one_letter_code
_entity_poly.pdbx_strand_id
1 'polypeptide(L)'
;MKKIRKIAVIGTGLVGSICAYALVNQEACDELYLIDINNRRTEGEAWDIAQGNTFIPKRTKITAADYSICRELDVIVFTAGGPPKPSQTRLDTLDVSIDIADAVVTEVMKNGFKGIFTVASNPVDIVTYFIYKKVGCLLIKQSEPALQSTQHG
;
A
#
# COMPACT_ATOMS: atom_id res chain seq x y z
N MET A 1 16.55 -16.00 14.57
CA MET A 1 15.58 -14.94 14.94
C MET A 1 14.38 -15.03 14.01
N LYS A 2 13.15 -14.90 14.53
CA LYS A 2 11.93 -14.89 13.71
C LYS A 2 11.86 -13.57 12.92
N LYS A 3 11.64 -13.64 11.60
CA LYS A 3 11.47 -12.44 10.76
C LYS A 3 10.16 -11.74 11.15
N ILE A 4 10.22 -10.44 11.43
CA ILE A 4 9.04 -9.60 11.70
C ILE A 4 8.32 -9.34 10.38
N ARG A 5 7.03 -9.67 10.29
CA ARG A 5 6.22 -9.46 9.09
C ARG A 5 5.57 -8.09 9.14
N LYS A 6 5.96 -7.20 8.21
CA LYS A 6 5.48 -5.81 8.15
C LYS A 6 4.57 -5.64 6.93
N ILE A 7 3.31 -5.30 7.17
CA ILE A 7 2.31 -5.08 6.12
C ILE A 7 1.81 -3.64 6.17
N ALA A 8 1.62 -3.00 5.02
CA ALA A 8 0.87 -1.74 4.94
C ALA A 8 -0.43 -1.90 4.16
N VAL A 9 -1.47 -1.21 4.59
CA VAL A 9 -2.72 -1.02 3.83
C VAL A 9 -2.75 0.44 3.36
N ILE A 10 -2.74 0.64 2.04
CA ILE A 10 -2.82 1.97 1.42
C ILE A 10 -4.26 2.19 0.95
N GLY A 11 -4.93 3.14 1.61
CA GLY A 11 -6.34 3.46 1.44
C GLY A 11 -7.19 2.90 2.59
N THR A 12 -7.45 3.72 3.60
CA THR A 12 -8.29 3.42 4.79
C THR A 12 -9.78 3.71 4.56
N GLY A 13 -10.27 3.43 3.34
CA GLY A 13 -11.70 3.34 3.06
C GLY A 13 -12.31 2.08 3.69
N LEU A 14 -13.59 1.81 3.44
CA LEU A 14 -14.28 0.64 4.03
C LEU A 14 -13.53 -0.69 3.80
N VAL A 15 -13.08 -0.94 2.57
CA VAL A 15 -12.34 -2.16 2.23
C VAL A 15 -11.01 -2.23 2.97
N GLY A 16 -10.26 -1.13 3.00
CA GLY A 16 -8.96 -1.07 3.67
C GLY A 16 -9.06 -1.24 5.18
N SER A 17 -10.00 -0.55 5.84
CA SER A 17 -10.23 -0.67 7.28
C SER A 17 -10.65 -2.10 7.67
N ILE A 18 -11.55 -2.72 6.91
CA ILE A 18 -11.97 -4.11 7.17
C ILE A 18 -10.82 -5.09 6.89
N CYS A 19 -10.01 -4.85 5.86
CA CYS A 19 -8.83 -5.66 5.58
C CYS A 19 -7.81 -5.56 6.72
N ALA A 20 -7.52 -4.36 7.19
CA ALA A 20 -6.64 -4.10 8.33
C ALA A 20 -7.13 -4.82 9.60
N TYR A 21 -8.42 -4.71 9.91
CA TYR A 21 -9.05 -5.41 11.02
C TYR A 21 -8.94 -6.93 10.89
N ALA A 22 -9.17 -7.49 9.70
CA ALA A 22 -9.05 -8.92 9.44
C ALA A 22 -7.59 -9.41 9.59
N LEU A 23 -6.61 -8.65 9.10
CA LEU A 23 -5.18 -8.98 9.24
C LEU A 23 -4.76 -9.09 10.71
N VAL A 24 -5.29 -8.21 11.56
CA VAL A 24 -5.01 -8.20 13.00
C VAL A 24 -5.68 -9.39 13.70
N ASN A 25 -6.97 -9.63 13.44
CA ASN A 25 -7.71 -10.76 14.03
C ASN A 25 -7.17 -12.14 13.64
N GLN A 26 -6.62 -12.26 12.43
CA GLN A 26 -6.01 -13.51 11.96
C GLN A 26 -4.52 -13.63 12.31
N GLU A 27 -3.98 -12.68 13.09
CA GLU A 27 -2.57 -12.66 13.47
C GLU A 27 -1.60 -12.71 12.27
N ALA A 28 -2.02 -12.14 11.13
CA ALA A 28 -1.37 -12.29 9.83
C ALA A 28 -0.06 -11.48 9.70
N CYS A 29 0.13 -10.46 10.54
CA CYS A 29 1.34 -9.64 10.59
C CYS A 29 1.86 -9.48 12.02
N ASP A 30 3.01 -8.83 12.15
CA ASP A 30 3.59 -8.41 13.43
C ASP A 30 3.50 -6.89 13.57
N GLU A 31 3.65 -6.17 12.44
CA GLU A 31 3.41 -4.74 12.34
C GLU A 31 2.49 -4.42 11.15
N LEU A 32 1.48 -3.59 11.40
CA LEU A 32 0.50 -3.11 10.44
C LEU A 32 0.59 -1.58 10.33
N TYR A 33 0.75 -1.11 9.12
CA TYR A 33 0.81 0.31 8.78
C TYR A 33 -0.42 0.71 7.97
N LEU A 34 -1.07 1.79 8.37
CA LEU A 34 -2.19 2.36 7.61
C LEU A 34 -1.74 3.67 6.97
N ILE A 35 -1.99 3.82 5.68
CA ILE A 35 -1.60 5.00 4.90
C ILE A 35 -2.82 5.47 4.10
N ASP A 36 -3.17 6.75 4.21
CA ASP A 36 -4.20 7.39 3.41
C ASP A 36 -3.89 8.88 3.28
N ILE A 37 -4.51 9.56 2.33
CA ILE A 37 -4.46 11.02 2.24
C ILE A 37 -5.25 11.68 3.39
N ASN A 38 -6.23 10.97 3.95
CA ASN A 38 -7.02 11.43 5.08
C ASN A 38 -6.39 10.97 6.42
N ASN A 39 -5.34 11.67 6.85
CA ASN A 39 -4.60 11.34 8.08
C ASN A 39 -5.50 11.18 9.31
N ARG A 40 -6.48 12.08 9.49
CA ARG A 40 -7.39 12.03 10.64
C ARG A 40 -8.21 10.74 10.67
N ARG A 41 -8.66 10.28 9.50
CA ARG A 41 -9.37 8.99 9.39
C ARG A 41 -8.41 7.83 9.66
N THR A 42 -7.23 7.85 9.06
CA THR A 42 -6.21 6.80 9.24
C THR A 42 -5.78 6.63 10.69
N GLU A 43 -5.56 7.73 11.40
CA GLU A 43 -5.25 7.73 12.84
C GLU A 43 -6.41 7.14 13.66
N GLY A 44 -7.64 7.55 13.36
CA GLY A 44 -8.84 7.01 14.02
C GLY A 44 -8.98 5.50 13.83
N GLU A 45 -8.83 5.01 12.60
CA GLU A 45 -8.88 3.58 12.27
C GLU A 45 -7.73 2.81 12.94
N ALA A 46 -6.52 3.39 12.98
CA ALA A 46 -5.38 2.77 13.67
C ALA A 46 -5.65 2.62 15.17
N TRP A 47 -6.24 3.63 15.82
CA TRP A 47 -6.57 3.59 17.24
C TRP A 47 -7.70 2.61 17.54
N ASP A 48 -8.74 2.58 16.71
CA ASP A 48 -9.88 1.67 16.89
C ASP A 48 -9.43 0.20 16.81
N ILE A 49 -8.63 -0.12 15.79
CA ILE A 49 -8.04 -1.46 15.63
C ILE A 49 -7.07 -1.78 16.77
N ALA A 50 -6.25 -0.82 17.19
CA ALA A 50 -5.31 -1.01 18.30
C ALA A 50 -6.01 -1.28 19.64
N GLN A 51 -7.16 -0.64 19.89
CA GLN A 51 -7.97 -0.90 21.06
C GLN A 51 -8.50 -2.34 21.05
N GLY A 52 -9.07 -2.80 19.93
CA GLY A 52 -9.53 -4.18 19.75
C GLY A 52 -8.42 -5.24 19.85
N ASN A 53 -7.22 -4.92 19.38
CA ASN A 53 -6.04 -5.80 19.43
C ASN A 53 -5.59 -6.17 20.85
N THR A 54 -6.04 -5.45 21.89
CA THR A 54 -5.75 -5.78 23.29
C THR A 54 -6.30 -7.14 23.72
N PHE A 55 -7.33 -7.64 23.04
CA PHE A 55 -7.97 -8.92 23.33
C PHE A 55 -7.45 -10.09 22.48
N ILE A 56 -6.51 -9.83 21.57
CA ILE A 56 -5.94 -10.84 20.67
C ILE A 56 -4.67 -11.42 21.31
N PRO A 57 -4.48 -12.75 21.35
CA PRO A 57 -3.34 -13.38 22.01
C PRO A 57 -1.99 -12.87 21.49
N LYS A 58 -1.89 -12.63 20.18
CA LYS A 58 -0.71 -12.07 19.55
C LYS A 58 -0.89 -10.58 19.28
N ARG A 59 -0.04 -9.78 19.92
CA ARG A 59 -0.04 -8.32 19.77
C ARG A 59 0.55 -7.90 18.43
N THR A 60 -0.29 -7.35 17.55
CA THR A 60 0.16 -6.63 16.35
C THR A 60 0.45 -5.17 16.71
N LYS A 61 1.54 -4.58 16.20
CA LYS A 61 1.76 -3.12 16.31
C LYS A 61 1.04 -2.42 15.17
N ILE A 62 0.04 -1.59 15.47
CA ILE A 62 -0.72 -0.83 14.47
C ILE A 62 -0.27 0.63 14.50
N THR A 63 -0.02 1.24 13.33
CA THR A 63 0.48 2.61 13.21
C THR A 63 -0.07 3.30 11.98
N ALA A 64 -0.61 4.52 12.12
CA ALA A 64 -0.84 5.42 10.99
C ALA A 64 0.51 6.00 10.54
N ALA A 65 0.83 5.89 9.26
CA ALA A 65 2.15 6.23 8.72
C ALA A 65 2.06 6.92 7.34
N ASP A 66 3.20 7.40 6.88
CA ASP A 66 3.41 7.92 5.53
C ASP A 66 4.24 6.94 4.69
N TYR A 67 4.59 7.31 3.45
CA TYR A 67 5.36 6.46 2.55
C TYR A 67 6.82 6.24 2.96
N SER A 68 7.35 6.93 3.98
CA SER A 68 8.75 6.77 4.41
C SER A 68 9.06 5.38 4.96
N ILE A 69 8.05 4.65 5.45
CA ILE A 69 8.23 3.29 5.98
C ILE A 69 8.33 2.22 4.89
N CYS A 70 8.14 2.57 3.61
CA CYS A 70 7.99 1.60 2.53
C CYS A 70 9.20 0.67 2.33
N ARG A 71 10.42 1.12 2.61
CA ARG A 71 11.63 0.26 2.54
C ARG A 71 11.55 -0.97 3.44
N GLU A 72 10.85 -0.85 4.57
CA GLU A 72 10.77 -1.89 5.60
C GLU A 72 9.64 -2.89 5.36
N LEU A 73 8.73 -2.61 4.43
CA LEU A 73 7.52 -3.42 4.23
C LEU A 73 7.81 -4.69 3.43
N ASP A 74 7.16 -5.79 3.85
CA ASP A 74 7.12 -7.04 3.09
C ASP A 74 5.98 -7.05 2.07
N VAL A 75 4.81 -6.50 2.45
CA VAL A 75 3.59 -6.50 1.65
C VAL A 75 2.89 -5.15 1.73
N ILE A 76 2.39 -4.69 0.59
CA ILE A 76 1.48 -3.55 0.48
C ILE A 76 0.13 -4.06 -0.05
N VAL A 77 -0.92 -3.87 0.73
CA VAL A 77 -2.31 -4.07 0.31
C VAL A 77 -2.83 -2.74 -0.25
N PHE A 78 -3.10 -2.69 -1.54
CA PHE A 78 -3.55 -1.50 -2.25
C PHE A 78 -5.08 -1.52 -2.37
N THR A 79 -5.72 -0.68 -1.56
CA THR A 79 -7.18 -0.48 -1.52
C THR A 79 -7.60 0.95 -1.87
N ALA A 80 -6.63 1.83 -2.12
CA ALA A 80 -6.87 3.21 -2.52
C ALA A 80 -7.60 3.28 -3.86
N GLY A 81 -8.59 4.16 -3.93
CA GLY A 81 -9.40 4.39 -5.11
C GLY A 81 -10.26 5.64 -4.94
N GLY A 82 -10.71 6.20 -6.06
CA GLY A 82 -11.59 7.36 -6.05
C GLY A 82 -13.00 6.98 -5.54
N PRO A 83 -13.68 7.85 -4.78
CA PRO A 83 -15.07 7.62 -4.43
C PRO A 83 -15.92 7.58 -5.71
N PRO A 84 -16.86 6.61 -5.85
CA PRO A 84 -17.71 6.52 -7.03
C PRO A 84 -18.61 7.75 -7.11
N LYS A 85 -18.63 8.42 -8.27
CA LYS A 85 -19.53 9.55 -8.53
C LYS A 85 -20.80 9.07 -9.26
N PRO A 86 -22.00 9.59 -8.92
CA PRO A 86 -23.27 9.15 -9.49
C PRO A 86 -23.38 9.22 -11.03
N SER A 87 -22.54 10.02 -11.68
CA SER A 87 -22.56 10.27 -13.13
C SER A 87 -21.26 9.85 -13.84
N GLN A 88 -20.37 9.08 -13.20
CA GLN A 88 -19.14 8.63 -13.83
C GLN A 88 -19.41 7.50 -14.82
N THR A 89 -18.81 7.59 -16.00
CA THR A 89 -18.71 6.44 -16.90
C THR A 89 -17.70 5.43 -16.36
N ARG A 90 -17.72 4.21 -16.90
CA ARG A 90 -16.70 3.19 -16.57
C ARG A 90 -15.29 3.66 -16.89
N LEU A 91 -15.11 4.43 -17.96
CA LEU A 91 -13.80 4.97 -18.37
C LEU A 91 -13.33 6.06 -17.39
N ASP A 92 -14.20 6.99 -17.00
CA ASP A 92 -13.83 8.04 -16.04
C ASP A 92 -13.44 7.48 -14.67
N THR A 93 -14.01 6.33 -14.30
CA THR A 93 -13.67 5.65 -13.04
C THR A 93 -12.29 4.99 -13.14
N LEU A 94 -11.98 4.43 -14.31
CA LEU A 94 -10.69 3.82 -14.57
C LEU A 94 -9.57 4.86 -14.55
N ASP A 95 -9.73 5.99 -15.24
CA ASP A 95 -8.69 7.04 -15.32
C ASP A 95 -8.31 7.55 -13.93
N VAL A 96 -9.31 7.81 -13.07
CA VAL A 96 -9.07 8.22 -11.67
C VAL A 96 -8.32 7.15 -10.88
N SER A 97 -8.69 5.87 -11.02
CA SER A 97 -7.99 4.79 -10.33
C SER A 97 -6.54 4.64 -10.80
N ILE A 98 -6.28 4.86 -12.10
CA ILE A 98 -4.92 4.82 -12.66
C ILE A 98 -4.10 6.01 -12.18
N ASP A 99 -4.65 7.22 -12.15
CA ASP A 99 -3.95 8.41 -11.64
C ASP A 99 -3.55 8.24 -10.17
N ILE A 100 -4.47 7.72 -9.34
CA ILE A 100 -4.20 7.42 -7.93
C ILE A 100 -3.12 6.34 -7.82
N ALA A 101 -3.24 5.25 -8.60
CA ALA A 101 -2.24 4.19 -8.59
C ALA A 101 -0.86 4.69 -9.02
N ASP A 102 -0.79 5.58 -10.02
CA ASP A 102 0.47 6.12 -10.51
C ASP A 102 1.18 6.95 -9.45
N ALA A 103 0.45 7.86 -8.80
CA ALA A 103 0.97 8.71 -7.74
C ALA A 103 1.48 7.86 -6.55
N VAL A 104 0.67 6.90 -6.10
CA VAL A 104 1.02 6.03 -4.97
C VAL A 104 2.21 5.15 -5.29
N VAL A 105 2.20 4.42 -6.42
CA VAL A 105 3.30 3.51 -6.78
C VAL A 105 4.60 4.28 -6.97
N THR A 106 4.54 5.48 -7.55
CA THR A 106 5.73 6.32 -7.71
C THR A 106 6.34 6.68 -6.36
N GLU A 107 5.55 7.13 -5.39
CA GLU A 107 6.05 7.44 -4.04
C GLU A 107 6.51 6.19 -3.27
N VAL A 108 5.78 5.08 -3.35
CA VAL A 108 6.16 3.81 -2.71
C VAL A 108 7.52 3.30 -3.22
N MET A 109 7.70 3.26 -4.53
CA MET A 109 8.94 2.78 -5.15
C MET A 109 10.12 3.75 -4.92
N LYS A 110 9.85 5.06 -4.88
CA LYS A 110 10.84 6.08 -4.52
C LYS A 110 11.34 5.92 -3.08
N ASN A 111 10.47 5.49 -2.17
CA ASN A 111 10.84 5.16 -0.79
C ASN A 111 11.47 3.76 -0.65
N GLY A 112 11.81 3.09 -1.75
CA GLY A 112 12.67 1.91 -1.75
C GLY A 112 11.96 0.60 -1.39
N PHE A 113 10.65 0.51 -1.60
CA PHE A 113 9.90 -0.74 -1.44
C PHE A 113 10.44 -1.85 -2.36
N LYS A 114 10.57 -3.05 -1.81
CA LYS A 114 11.02 -4.26 -2.53
C LYS A 114 10.13 -5.49 -2.29
N GLY A 115 8.99 -5.28 -1.63
CA GLY A 115 8.05 -6.33 -1.28
C GLY A 115 7.05 -6.62 -2.40
N ILE A 116 5.90 -7.17 -2.02
CA ILE A 116 4.83 -7.57 -2.95
C ILE A 116 3.63 -6.62 -2.81
N PHE A 117 3.03 -6.25 -3.94
CA PHE A 117 1.72 -5.58 -3.97
C PHE A 117 0.58 -6.61 -4.04
N THR A 118 -0.42 -6.44 -3.19
CA THR A 118 -1.72 -7.13 -3.25
C THR A 118 -2.79 -6.10 -3.54
N VAL A 119 -3.45 -6.18 -4.69
CA VAL A 119 -4.36 -5.13 -5.17
C VAL A 119 -5.81 -5.57 -4.97
N ALA A 120 -6.62 -4.67 -4.41
CA ALA A 120 -8.05 -4.86 -4.22
C ALA A 120 -8.90 -3.70 -4.78
N SER A 121 -8.25 -2.64 -5.28
CA SER A 121 -8.94 -1.49 -5.89
C SER A 121 -9.52 -1.84 -7.25
N ASN A 122 -10.75 -1.41 -7.51
CA ASN A 122 -11.44 -1.71 -8.76
C ASN A 122 -11.13 -0.68 -9.87
N PRO A 123 -11.10 -1.11 -11.14
CA PRO A 123 -11.18 -2.49 -11.62
C PRO A 123 -9.86 -3.25 -11.39
N VAL A 124 -9.92 -4.33 -10.59
CA VAL A 124 -8.71 -4.96 -10.01
C VAL A 124 -7.71 -5.45 -11.04
N ASP A 125 -8.16 -6.05 -12.13
CA ASP A 125 -7.26 -6.60 -13.15
C ASP A 125 -6.45 -5.50 -13.85
N ILE A 126 -7.11 -4.38 -14.16
CA ILE A 126 -6.49 -3.27 -14.89
C ILE A 126 -5.53 -2.51 -13.97
N VAL A 127 -5.95 -2.24 -12.72
CA VAL A 127 -5.10 -1.57 -11.73
C VAL A 127 -3.88 -2.44 -11.40
N THR A 128 -4.07 -3.75 -11.24
CA THR A 128 -2.96 -4.69 -11.00
C THR A 128 -1.97 -4.70 -12.16
N TYR A 129 -2.47 -4.79 -13.39
CA TYR A 129 -1.62 -4.77 -14.58
C TYR A 129 -0.84 -3.45 -14.71
N PHE A 130 -1.48 -2.32 -14.43
CA PHE A 130 -0.84 -1.02 -14.43
C PHE A 130 0.29 -0.94 -13.39
N ILE A 131 0.02 -1.34 -12.14
CA ILE A 131 1.02 -1.37 -11.06
C ILE A 131 2.21 -2.25 -11.47
N TYR A 132 1.96 -3.44 -12.00
CA TYR A 132 3.00 -4.35 -12.49
C TYR A 132 3.90 -3.69 -13.55
N LYS A 133 3.31 -3.06 -14.56
CA LYS A 133 4.05 -2.35 -15.61
C LYS A 133 4.84 -1.16 -15.05
N LYS A 134 4.23 -0.35 -14.19
CA LYS A 134 4.88 0.83 -13.59
C LYS A 134 6.07 0.45 -12.73
N VAL A 135 5.92 -0.55 -11.85
CA VAL A 135 7.01 -1.08 -11.02
C VAL A 135 8.16 -1.57 -11.90
N GLY A 136 7.89 -2.34 -12.95
CA GLY A 136 8.90 -2.79 -13.91
C GLY A 136 9.67 -1.64 -14.56
N CYS A 137 8.96 -0.63 -15.06
CA CYS A 137 9.58 0.57 -15.65
C CYS A 137 10.46 1.33 -14.65
N LEU A 138 10.02 1.48 -13.40
CA LEU A 138 10.79 2.18 -12.36
C LEU A 138 12.05 1.41 -11.96
N LEU A 139 11.97 0.08 -11.87
CA LEU A 139 13.14 -0.76 -11.57
C LEU A 139 14.20 -0.68 -12.67
N ILE A 140 13.79 -0.67 -13.95
CA ILE A 140 14.72 -0.50 -15.08
C ILE A 140 15.43 0.85 -14.98
N LYS A 141 14.69 1.95 -14.80
CA LYS A 141 15.28 3.30 -14.66
C LYS A 141 16.25 3.42 -13.48
N GLN A 142 15.96 2.74 -12.36
CA GLN A 142 16.87 2.72 -11.21
C GLN A 142 18.15 1.92 -11.46
N SER A 143 18.14 1.00 -12.43
CA SER A 143 19.31 0.20 -12.80
C SER A 143 20.25 0.91 -13.81
N GLU A 144 19.74 1.85 -14.60
CA GLU A 144 20.51 2.63 -15.59
C GLU A 144 21.70 3.44 -15.01
N PRO A 145 21.59 4.17 -13.89
CA PRO A 145 22.75 4.91 -13.35
C PRO A 145 23.90 4.01 -12.86
N ALA A 146 23.66 2.71 -12.62
CA ALA A 146 24.71 1.75 -12.27
C ALA A 146 25.52 1.24 -13.49
N LEU A 147 25.01 1.45 -14.71
CA LEU A 147 25.67 1.02 -15.96
C LEU A 147 26.61 2.09 -16.54
N GLN A 148 26.45 3.36 -16.17
CA GLN A 148 27.29 4.46 -16.65
C GLN A 148 28.57 4.64 -15.82
N SER A 149 28.59 4.20 -14.56
CA SER A 149 29.77 4.26 -13.68
C SER A 149 30.80 3.16 -13.94
N THR A 150 30.45 2.10 -14.66
CA THR A 150 31.36 1.00 -15.05
C THR A 150 32.04 1.23 -16.40
N GLN A 151 31.70 2.30 -17.12
CA GLN A 151 32.32 2.64 -18.42
C GLN A 151 33.44 3.70 -18.34
N HIS A 152 33.78 4.19 -17.14
CA HIS A 152 34.82 5.20 -16.92
C HIS A 152 35.92 4.73 -15.93
N GLY A 153 36.19 3.42 -15.87
CA GLY A 153 37.29 2.83 -15.10
C GLY A 153 38.35 2.20 -15.99
#